data_AF-A0A961XZK4-F1
#
_entry.id   AF-A0A961XZK4-F1
#
_cell.length_a   1.000
_cell.length_b   1.000
_cell.length_c   1.000
_cell.angle_alpha   90.00
_cell.angle_beta   90.00
_cell.angle_gamma   90.00
#
_symmetry.space_group_name_H-M   'P 1'
#
loop_
_entity.id
_entity.type
_entity.pdbx_description
1 polymer ?
#
loop_
_entity_poly.entity_id
_entity_poly.type
_entity_poly.pdbx_seq_one_letter_code
_entity_poly.pdbx_strand_id
1 'polypeptide(L)'
;MRSGMAAPLSMIESGSGFGLFLRRQLGRAAGVGLLCGVAFALAALGTWNVADPSFSHATDTPVTNAMGFPGAVFSDLAMQFFGLSAVAALVPAVIWALFLLSGHRVDRVGKRSLAWLGAALCAAAITGCIVPPPTWPLPTGLGGVFGDMMLKLPAAFTGEYPKGLLAMVVAAVFTLPALWLFAFGSALLGRTAAPEEDFAAPDAYEDEADEEEDAGGGFIAGVVLAFGAITHWFLSARSLMRRQIAARRSHREDDELEG
;
A
#
# COMPACT_ATOMS: atom_id res chain seq x y z
N MET A 1 -64.60 3.84 6.86
CA MET A 1 -63.90 5.12 6.63
C MET A 1 -62.40 4.82 6.57
N ARG A 2 -61.78 4.92 5.39
CA ARG A 2 -60.34 4.71 5.19
C ARG A 2 -59.61 6.00 5.54
N SER A 3 -58.81 6.00 6.60
CA SER A 3 -57.86 7.09 6.88
C SER A 3 -56.58 6.79 6.12
N GLY A 4 -56.35 7.53 5.03
CA GLY A 4 -55.07 7.53 4.33
C GLY A 4 -54.09 8.39 5.11
N MET A 5 -53.15 7.77 5.82
CA MET A 5 -51.95 8.47 6.26
C MET A 5 -51.04 8.63 5.05
N ALA A 6 -50.97 9.84 4.52
CA ALA A 6 -49.94 10.23 3.57
C ALA A 6 -48.59 10.15 4.29
N ALA A 7 -47.73 9.23 3.86
CA ALA A 7 -46.32 9.24 4.22
C ALA A 7 -45.70 10.54 3.68
N PRO A 8 -45.01 11.35 4.51
CA PRO A 8 -44.25 12.47 4.00
C PRO A 8 -43.08 11.91 3.20
N LEU A 9 -43.08 12.14 1.89
CA LEU A 9 -41.94 11.92 1.00
C LEU A 9 -40.76 12.78 1.49
N SER A 10 -39.84 12.16 2.23
CA SER A 10 -38.53 12.72 2.58
C SER A 10 -37.61 12.72 1.35
N MET A 11 -37.98 13.50 0.32
CA MET A 11 -37.20 13.67 -0.92
C MET A 11 -36.36 14.96 -0.91
N ILE A 12 -35.95 15.46 0.27
CA ILE A 12 -35.17 16.70 0.40
C ILE A 12 -33.73 16.45 0.92
N GLU A 13 -33.37 15.23 1.35
CA GLU A 13 -32.00 14.89 1.83
C GLU A 13 -31.06 14.30 0.78
N SER A 14 -31.40 14.33 -0.51
CA SER A 14 -30.61 13.67 -1.56
C SER A 14 -29.26 14.34 -1.90
N GLY A 15 -29.06 15.61 -1.52
CA GLY A 15 -27.85 16.37 -1.84
C GLY A 15 -26.62 16.04 -0.97
N SER A 16 -26.82 15.80 0.34
CA SER A 16 -25.72 15.51 1.29
C SER A 16 -25.29 14.04 1.23
N GLY A 17 -26.25 13.11 1.11
CA GLY A 17 -25.99 11.67 1.06
C GLY A 17 -25.22 11.24 -0.18
N PHE A 18 -25.54 11.81 -1.36
CA PHE A 18 -24.82 11.50 -2.60
C PHE A 18 -23.36 11.96 -2.55
N GLY A 19 -23.09 13.15 -2.01
CA GLY A 19 -21.73 13.65 -1.84
C GLY A 19 -20.87 12.78 -0.90
N LEU A 20 -21.46 12.30 0.20
CA LEU A 20 -20.78 11.42 1.15
C LEU A 20 -20.50 10.04 0.54
N PHE A 21 -21.48 9.47 -0.18
CA PHE A 21 -21.31 8.23 -0.94
C PHE A 21 -20.19 8.37 -1.97
N LEU A 22 -20.22 9.42 -2.80
CA LEU A 22 -19.21 9.67 -3.82
C LEU A 22 -17.81 9.82 -3.20
N ARG A 23 -17.68 10.53 -2.09
CA ARG A 23 -16.42 10.70 -1.36
C ARG A 23 -15.87 9.36 -0.84
N ARG A 24 -16.71 8.47 -0.34
CA ARG A 24 -16.33 7.11 0.08
C ARG A 24 -15.88 6.27 -1.11
N GLN A 25 -16.59 6.32 -2.23
CA GLN A 25 -16.22 5.58 -3.45
C GLN A 25 -14.92 6.10 -4.07
N LEU A 26 -14.73 7.43 -4.12
CA LEU A 26 -13.48 8.04 -4.58
C LEU A 26 -12.30 7.66 -3.70
N GLY A 27 -12.49 7.58 -2.38
CA GLY A 27 -11.47 7.09 -1.45
C GLY A 27 -11.06 5.65 -1.77
N ARG A 28 -12.03 4.76 -1.95
CA ARG A 28 -11.76 3.35 -2.32
C ARG A 28 -11.09 3.24 -3.70
N ALA A 29 -11.56 3.99 -4.69
CA ALA A 29 -10.97 4.02 -6.03
C ALA A 29 -9.52 4.53 -5.99
N ALA A 30 -9.22 5.55 -5.18
CA ALA A 30 -7.85 6.02 -4.94
C ALA A 30 -6.99 4.94 -4.27
N GLY A 31 -7.55 4.17 -3.33
CA GLY A 31 -6.88 3.02 -2.73
C GLY A 31 -6.53 1.93 -3.74
N VAL A 32 -7.48 1.56 -4.62
CA VAL A 32 -7.23 0.62 -5.73
C VAL A 32 -6.13 1.15 -6.65
N GLY A 33 -6.25 2.43 -7.07
CA GLY A 33 -5.27 3.05 -7.97
C GLY A 33 -3.86 3.06 -7.37
N LEU A 34 -3.72 3.39 -6.09
CA LEU A 34 -2.45 3.38 -5.39
C LEU A 34 -1.88 1.94 -5.29
N LEU A 35 -2.71 0.95 -4.98
CA LEU A 35 -2.28 -0.44 -4.92
C LEU A 35 -1.81 -0.96 -6.29
N CYS A 36 -2.54 -0.65 -7.36
CA CYS A 36 -2.14 -0.97 -8.74
C CYS A 36 -0.80 -0.29 -9.10
N GLY A 37 -0.62 0.97 -8.70
CA GLY A 37 0.65 1.69 -8.89
C GLY A 37 1.82 1.04 -8.17
N VAL A 38 1.62 0.57 -6.93
CA VAL A 38 2.65 -0.17 -6.19
C VAL A 38 2.93 -1.53 -6.82
N ALA A 39 1.91 -2.26 -7.25
CA ALA A 39 2.09 -3.54 -7.94
C ALA A 39 2.90 -3.37 -9.24
N PHE A 40 2.58 -2.33 -10.02
CA PHE A 40 3.35 -1.93 -11.20
C PHE A 40 4.81 -1.62 -10.84
N ALA A 41 5.04 -0.79 -9.83
CA ALA A 41 6.38 -0.40 -9.37
C ALA A 41 7.21 -1.61 -8.91
N LEU A 42 6.61 -2.54 -8.17
CA LEU A 42 7.27 -3.77 -7.71
C LEU A 42 7.59 -4.71 -8.87
N ALA A 43 6.67 -4.89 -9.82
CA ALA A 43 6.92 -5.72 -11.01
C ALA A 43 8.02 -5.11 -11.90
N ALA A 44 8.02 -3.78 -12.05
CA ALA A 44 9.06 -3.04 -12.77
C ALA A 44 10.43 -3.20 -12.09
N LEU A 45 10.51 -3.03 -10.76
CA LEU A 45 11.75 -3.21 -9.99
C LEU A 45 12.24 -4.66 -10.01
N GLY A 46 11.34 -5.64 -9.88
CA GLY A 46 11.67 -7.06 -9.89
C GLY A 46 12.18 -7.56 -11.25
N THR A 47 11.85 -6.84 -12.33
CA THR A 47 12.32 -7.12 -13.69
C THR A 47 13.25 -6.03 -14.23
N TRP A 48 13.90 -5.29 -13.33
CA TRP A 48 14.85 -4.26 -13.70
C TRP A 48 16.07 -4.86 -14.39
N ASN A 49 16.50 -4.20 -15.47
CA ASN A 49 17.70 -4.53 -16.22
C ASN A 49 18.45 -3.24 -16.55
N VAL A 50 19.74 -3.19 -16.21
CA VAL A 50 20.60 -2.02 -16.48
C VAL A 50 20.77 -1.72 -17.98
N ALA A 51 20.58 -2.73 -18.84
CA ALA A 51 20.70 -2.59 -20.29
C ALA A 51 19.41 -2.19 -21.01
N ASP A 52 18.29 -2.05 -20.27
CA ASP A 52 17.03 -1.59 -20.86
C ASP A 52 17.10 -0.10 -21.24
N PRO A 53 16.42 0.32 -22.33
CA PRO A 53 16.39 1.72 -22.68
C PRO A 53 15.59 2.52 -21.66
N SER A 54 16.19 3.61 -21.19
CA SER A 54 15.64 4.52 -20.20
C SER A 54 16.06 5.97 -20.49
N PHE A 55 15.61 6.94 -19.70
CA PHE A 55 16.06 8.34 -19.85
C PHE A 55 17.54 8.53 -19.55
N SER A 56 18.10 7.68 -18.70
CA SER A 56 19.52 7.70 -18.30
C SER A 56 20.37 6.78 -19.16
N HIS A 57 19.75 5.86 -19.90
CA HIS A 57 20.42 4.88 -20.74
C HIS A 57 19.71 4.76 -22.09
N ALA A 58 20.05 5.64 -23.04
CA ALA A 58 19.46 5.65 -24.37
C ALA A 58 20.18 4.65 -25.28
N THR A 59 19.62 3.45 -25.42
CA THR A 59 20.09 2.38 -26.30
C THR A 59 19.00 1.93 -27.27
N ASP A 60 19.40 1.38 -28.42
CA ASP A 60 18.48 0.77 -29.40
C ASP A 60 18.10 -0.68 -29.03
N THR A 61 18.33 -1.10 -27.78
CA THR A 61 18.02 -2.44 -27.31
C THR A 61 16.52 -2.60 -27.07
N PRO A 62 15.94 -3.78 -27.36
CA PRO A 62 14.54 -4.05 -27.05
C PRO A 62 14.34 -4.02 -25.52
N VAL A 63 13.22 -3.45 -25.07
CA VAL A 63 12.86 -3.39 -23.65
C VAL A 63 12.59 -4.80 -23.12
N THR A 64 13.28 -5.19 -22.04
CA THR A 64 13.10 -6.49 -21.37
C THR A 64 12.22 -6.42 -20.12
N ASN A 65 12.03 -5.24 -19.53
CA ASN A 65 11.16 -5.05 -18.38
C ASN A 65 9.72 -5.54 -18.64
N ALA A 66 9.16 -6.31 -17.71
CA ALA A 66 7.82 -6.89 -17.87
C ALA A 66 6.71 -5.84 -17.97
N MET A 67 6.93 -4.66 -17.39
CA MET A 67 6.00 -3.53 -17.43
C MET A 67 6.23 -2.61 -18.64
N GLY A 68 7.07 -3.03 -19.60
CA GLY A 68 7.41 -2.29 -20.81
C GLY A 68 8.27 -1.05 -20.53
N PHE A 69 8.34 -0.14 -21.49
CA PHE A 69 9.19 1.05 -21.42
C PHE A 69 8.93 1.92 -20.17
N PRO A 70 7.68 2.19 -19.75
CA PRO A 70 7.43 2.97 -18.54
C PRO A 70 7.97 2.28 -17.28
N GLY A 71 7.95 0.95 -17.23
CA GLY A 71 8.53 0.15 -16.15
C GLY A 71 10.05 0.23 -16.11
N ALA A 72 10.70 0.10 -17.28
CA ALA A 72 12.14 0.26 -17.41
C ALA A 72 12.60 1.65 -16.93
N VAL A 73 11.92 2.71 -17.37
CA VAL A 73 12.22 4.09 -16.95
C VAL A 73 12.03 4.27 -15.44
N PHE A 74 10.89 3.82 -14.89
CA PHE A 74 10.61 3.96 -13.46
C PHE A 74 11.65 3.22 -12.60
N SER A 75 11.90 1.95 -12.93
CA SER A 75 12.80 1.10 -12.16
C SER A 75 14.25 1.57 -12.24
N ASP A 76 14.70 2.07 -13.39
CA ASP A 76 16.02 2.67 -13.53
C ASP A 76 16.20 3.91 -12.66
N LEU A 77 15.24 4.84 -12.67
CA LEU A 77 15.28 6.02 -11.79
C LEU A 77 15.23 5.61 -10.31
N ALA A 78 14.35 4.69 -9.95
CA ALA A 78 14.24 4.21 -8.57
C ALA A 78 15.56 3.57 -8.08
N MET A 79 16.19 2.74 -8.92
CA MET A 79 17.48 2.10 -8.62
C MET A 79 18.63 3.10 -8.54
N GLN A 80 18.66 4.13 -9.38
CA GLN A 80 19.70 5.16 -9.30
C GLN A 80 19.58 6.01 -8.03
N PHE A 81 18.38 6.45 -7.69
CA PHE A 81 18.17 7.35 -6.55
C PHE A 81 18.17 6.63 -5.20
N PHE A 82 17.48 5.49 -5.09
CA PHE A 82 17.27 4.77 -3.84
C PHE A 82 17.96 3.40 -3.79
N GLY A 83 18.41 2.86 -4.92
CA GLY A 83 18.97 1.52 -4.99
C GLY A 83 18.00 0.46 -4.45
N LEU A 84 18.50 -0.50 -3.70
CA LEU A 84 17.68 -1.58 -3.12
C LEU A 84 16.67 -1.08 -2.08
N SER A 85 16.88 0.12 -1.51
CA SER A 85 15.92 0.71 -0.57
C SER A 85 14.63 1.19 -1.24
N ALA A 86 14.58 1.26 -2.58
CA ALA A 86 13.37 1.61 -3.32
C ALA A 86 12.17 0.74 -2.96
N VAL A 87 12.39 -0.56 -2.70
CA VAL A 87 11.32 -1.49 -2.29
C VAL A 87 10.76 -1.11 -0.92
N ALA A 88 11.63 -0.77 0.04
CA ALA A 88 11.21 -0.31 1.37
C ALA A 88 10.43 1.01 1.29
N ALA A 89 10.80 1.89 0.36
CA ALA A 89 10.09 3.13 0.11
C ALA A 89 8.66 2.91 -0.43
N LEU A 90 8.31 1.76 -0.99
CA LEU A 90 6.95 1.46 -1.45
C LEU A 90 6.00 1.01 -0.33
N VAL A 91 6.52 0.57 0.82
CA VAL A 91 5.71 -0.03 1.89
C VAL A 91 4.67 0.94 2.48
N PRO A 92 4.97 2.22 2.77
CA PRO A 92 3.95 3.16 3.25
C PRO A 92 2.82 3.38 2.24
N ALA A 93 3.12 3.32 0.94
CA ALA A 93 2.10 3.40 -0.12
C ALA A 93 1.11 2.25 -0.05
N VAL A 94 1.60 1.01 0.19
CA VAL A 94 0.75 -0.16 0.39
C VAL A 94 -0.17 0.05 1.57
N ILE A 95 0.37 0.52 2.70
CA ILE A 95 -0.41 0.75 3.92
C ILE A 95 -1.51 1.80 3.70
N TRP A 96 -1.18 2.89 3.00
CA TRP A 96 -2.17 3.91 2.64
C TRP A 96 -3.24 3.38 1.69
N ALA A 97 -2.86 2.54 0.72
CA ALA A 97 -3.80 1.91 -0.19
C ALA A 97 -4.79 1.03 0.57
N LEU A 98 -4.30 0.23 1.52
CA LEU A 98 -5.14 -0.62 2.39
C LEU A 98 -6.08 0.21 3.26
N PHE A 99 -5.63 1.35 3.82
CA PHE A 99 -6.52 2.23 4.58
C PHE A 99 -7.63 2.82 3.70
N LEU A 100 -7.29 3.32 2.52
CA LEU A 100 -8.24 3.88 1.57
C LEU A 100 -9.27 2.85 1.09
N LEU A 101 -8.83 1.61 0.81
CA LEU A 101 -9.70 0.49 0.48
C LEU A 101 -10.66 0.14 1.62
N SER A 102 -10.15 0.16 2.85
CA SER A 102 -10.92 -0.07 4.07
C SER A 102 -11.87 1.09 4.42
N GLY A 103 -12.00 2.10 3.56
CA GLY A 103 -12.83 3.28 3.78
C GLY A 103 -12.27 4.27 4.82
N HIS A 104 -11.07 4.02 5.33
CA HIS A 104 -10.39 4.88 6.27
C HIS A 104 -9.69 6.02 5.54
N ARG A 105 -9.62 7.17 6.21
CA ARG A 105 -8.91 8.35 5.70
C ARG A 105 -7.49 8.39 6.22
N VAL A 106 -6.57 8.88 5.40
CA VAL A 106 -5.22 9.23 5.84
C VAL A 106 -5.24 10.66 6.35
N ASP A 107 -5.13 10.85 7.66
CA ASP A 107 -4.98 12.18 8.26
C ASP A 107 -3.58 12.77 8.00
N ARG A 108 -3.47 14.11 8.01
CA ARG A 108 -2.21 14.86 7.88
C ARG A 108 -1.32 14.41 6.71
N VAL A 109 -1.93 14.15 5.55
CA VAL A 109 -1.28 13.65 4.33
C VAL A 109 0.06 14.34 4.06
N GLY A 110 0.12 15.68 4.08
CA GLY A 110 1.37 16.41 3.82
C GLY A 110 2.51 16.09 4.80
N LYS A 111 2.25 16.12 6.12
CA LYS A 111 3.26 15.79 7.14
C LYS A 111 3.70 14.33 7.05
N ARG A 112 2.76 13.43 6.73
CA ARG A 112 3.05 12.00 6.59
C ARG A 112 3.80 11.66 5.32
N SER A 113 3.52 12.33 4.21
CA SER A 113 4.32 12.23 2.98
C SER A 113 5.76 12.70 3.21
N LEU A 114 5.96 13.78 3.97
CA LEU A 114 7.31 14.24 4.32
C LEU A 114 8.03 13.24 5.22
N ALA A 115 7.34 12.68 6.22
CA ALA A 115 7.92 11.63 7.05
C ALA A 115 8.23 10.35 6.27
N TRP A 116 7.37 9.98 5.32
CA TRP A 116 7.62 8.87 4.40
C TRP A 116 8.89 9.12 3.57
N LEU A 117 9.05 10.31 2.97
CA LEU A 117 10.30 10.65 2.29
C LEU A 117 11.52 10.56 3.22
N GLY A 118 11.41 11.08 4.45
CA GLY A 118 12.48 10.97 5.45
C GLY A 118 12.83 9.52 5.80
N ALA A 119 11.82 8.65 5.95
CA ALA A 119 12.01 7.22 6.17
C ALA A 119 12.71 6.55 4.98
N ALA A 120 12.34 6.90 3.75
CA ALA A 120 12.97 6.39 2.53
C ALA A 120 14.44 6.82 2.43
N LEU A 121 14.76 8.07 2.78
CA LEU A 121 16.15 8.56 2.84
C LEU A 121 16.98 7.84 3.92
N CYS A 122 16.40 7.60 5.10
CA CYS A 122 17.09 6.83 6.14
C CYS A 122 17.29 5.37 5.71
N ALA A 123 16.30 4.76 5.05
CA ALA A 123 16.43 3.41 4.50
C ALA A 123 17.55 3.35 3.44
N ALA A 124 17.63 4.34 2.55
CA ALA A 124 18.72 4.47 1.59
C ALA A 124 20.09 4.58 2.28
N ALA A 125 20.21 5.36 3.35
CA ALA A 125 21.44 5.47 4.14
C ALA A 125 21.84 4.13 4.79
N ILE A 126 20.88 3.42 5.37
CA ILE A 126 21.10 2.09 5.98
C ILE A 126 21.58 1.10 4.92
N THR A 127 20.92 1.04 3.76
CA THR A 127 21.32 0.17 2.66
C THR A 127 22.70 0.56 2.10
N GLY A 128 23.02 1.86 2.03
CA GLY A 128 24.34 2.35 1.58
C GLY A 128 25.50 1.99 2.52
N CYS A 129 25.22 1.64 3.78
CA CYS A 129 26.23 1.12 4.71
C CYS A 129 26.64 -0.32 4.39
N ILE A 130 25.89 -1.02 3.54
CA ILE A 130 26.19 -2.39 3.11
C ILE A 130 27.17 -2.32 1.94
N VAL A 131 28.25 -3.10 2.02
CA VAL A 131 29.26 -3.17 0.95
C VAL A 131 28.62 -3.80 -0.30
N PRO A 132 28.61 -3.08 -1.45
CA PRO A 132 28.08 -3.64 -2.70
C PRO A 132 28.88 -4.87 -3.15
N PRO A 133 28.23 -5.94 -3.65
CA PRO A 133 28.94 -7.06 -4.23
C PRO A 133 29.66 -6.66 -5.53
N PRO A 134 30.70 -7.38 -5.97
CA PRO A 134 31.43 -7.07 -7.22
C PRO A 134 30.58 -7.08 -8.48
N THR A 135 29.43 -7.77 -8.46
CA THR A 135 28.47 -7.86 -9.55
C THR A 135 27.48 -6.69 -9.58
N TRP A 136 27.59 -5.72 -8.67
CA TRP A 136 26.70 -4.57 -8.63
C TRP A 136 26.94 -3.66 -9.84
N PRO A 137 25.92 -3.39 -10.66
CA PRO A 137 26.10 -2.72 -11.95
C PRO A 137 26.18 -1.19 -11.85
N LEU A 138 25.71 -0.59 -10.75
CA LEU A 138 25.67 0.86 -10.59
C LEU A 138 26.97 1.38 -9.95
N PRO A 139 27.42 2.60 -10.31
CA PRO A 139 28.58 3.23 -9.68
C PRO A 139 28.31 3.71 -8.24
N THR A 140 27.03 3.76 -7.84
CA THR A 140 26.56 4.16 -6.52
C THR A 140 26.52 2.99 -5.55
N GLY A 141 26.49 3.29 -4.25
CA GLY A 141 26.22 2.29 -3.22
C GLY A 141 24.84 1.62 -3.35
N LEU A 142 24.59 0.58 -2.56
CA LEU A 142 23.32 -0.15 -2.60
C LEU A 142 22.09 0.72 -2.21
N GLY A 143 22.33 1.87 -1.56
CA GLY A 143 21.32 2.88 -1.25
C GLY A 143 21.08 3.93 -2.34
N GLY A 144 21.73 3.79 -3.50
CA GLY A 144 21.67 4.79 -4.57
C GLY A 144 22.28 6.14 -4.19
N VAL A 145 22.03 7.16 -5.02
CA VAL A 145 22.54 8.52 -4.84
C VAL A 145 22.12 9.12 -3.49
N PHE A 146 20.88 8.87 -3.04
CA PHE A 146 20.42 9.41 -1.77
C PHE A 146 21.09 8.76 -0.58
N GLY A 147 21.36 7.44 -0.63
CA GLY A 147 22.16 6.75 0.38
C GLY A 147 23.56 7.33 0.48
N ASP A 148 24.25 7.44 -0.66
CA ASP A 148 25.60 8.01 -0.72
C ASP A 148 25.62 9.46 -0.21
N MET A 149 24.59 10.26 -0.51
CA MET A 149 24.44 11.62 0.00
C MET A 149 24.23 11.66 1.51
N MET A 150 23.38 10.79 2.07
CA MET A 150 23.15 10.72 3.52
C MET A 150 24.42 10.30 4.27
N LEU A 151 25.22 9.41 3.68
CA LEU A 151 26.46 8.92 4.29
C LEU A 151 27.63 9.92 4.20
N LYS A 152 27.52 10.97 3.38
CA LYS A 152 28.46 12.11 3.44
C LYS A 152 28.39 12.87 4.76
N LEU A 153 27.23 12.88 5.43
CA LEU A 153 27.07 13.55 6.72
C LEU A 153 28.00 12.93 7.79
N PRO A 154 27.92 11.61 8.11
CA PRO A 154 28.86 11.00 9.05
C PRO A 154 30.31 10.98 8.52
N ALA A 155 30.52 10.88 7.20
CA ALA A 155 31.85 10.96 6.62
C ALA A 155 32.51 12.34 6.83
N ALA A 156 31.74 13.43 6.85
CA ALA A 156 32.27 14.77 7.14
C ALA A 156 32.80 14.90 8.58
N PHE A 157 32.24 14.15 9.53
CA PHE A 157 32.72 14.13 10.92
C PHE A 157 33.89 13.16 11.15
N THR A 158 33.93 12.05 10.39
CA THR A 158 34.90 10.96 10.59
C THR A 158 36.08 11.01 9.61
N GLY A 159 35.98 11.79 8.54
CA GLY A 159 37.00 11.94 7.49
C GLY A 159 36.99 10.84 6.42
N GLU A 160 36.24 9.75 6.62
CA GLU A 160 36.21 8.60 5.71
C GLU A 160 34.79 8.10 5.44
N TYR A 161 34.59 7.40 4.32
CA TYR A 161 33.33 6.74 4.03
C TYR A 161 33.08 5.60 5.03
N PRO A 162 31.87 5.47 5.61
CA PRO A 162 31.60 4.45 6.62
C PRO A 162 31.84 3.03 6.09
N LYS A 163 32.79 2.31 6.70
CA LYS A 163 33.09 0.90 6.41
C LYS A 163 33.19 0.09 7.69
N GLY A 164 32.97 -1.22 7.61
CA GLY A 164 33.12 -2.15 8.75
C GLY A 164 32.26 -1.76 9.96
N LEU A 165 32.88 -1.68 11.14
CA LEU A 165 32.19 -1.33 12.39
C LEU A 165 31.52 0.05 12.35
N LEU A 166 32.17 1.04 11.73
CA LEU A 166 31.60 2.39 11.63
C LEU A 166 30.30 2.39 10.81
N ALA A 167 30.25 1.62 9.72
CA ALA A 167 29.04 1.45 8.92
C ALA A 167 27.90 0.82 9.72
N MET A 168 28.20 -0.16 10.59
CA MET A 168 27.18 -0.77 11.46
C MET A 168 26.63 0.22 12.48
N VAL A 169 27.48 1.05 13.09
CA VAL A 169 27.05 2.08 14.04
C VAL A 169 26.21 3.14 13.33
N VAL A 170 26.64 3.62 12.16
CA VAL A 170 25.90 4.60 11.35
C VAL A 170 24.54 4.04 10.93
N ALA A 171 24.48 2.80 10.46
CA ALA A 171 23.22 2.14 10.11
C ALA A 171 22.29 2.01 11.33
N ALA A 172 22.80 1.65 12.50
CA ALA A 172 22.02 1.58 13.73
C ALA A 172 21.45 2.96 14.13
N VAL A 173 22.24 4.02 14.01
CA VAL A 173 21.81 5.41 14.27
C VAL A 173 20.68 5.83 13.33
N PHE A 174 20.75 5.47 12.05
CA PHE A 174 19.66 5.76 11.09
C PHE A 174 18.42 4.87 11.27
N THR A 175 18.55 3.71 11.90
CA THR A 175 17.44 2.75 12.05
C THR A 175 16.32 3.30 12.93
N LEU A 176 16.64 3.89 14.08
CA LEU A 176 15.62 4.46 14.98
C LEU A 176 14.76 5.55 14.33
N PRO A 177 15.33 6.61 13.71
CA PRO A 177 14.54 7.60 13.00
C PRO A 177 13.83 7.00 11.78
N ALA A 178 14.44 6.04 11.06
CA ALA A 178 13.77 5.36 9.96
C ALA A 178 12.47 4.68 10.41
N LEU A 179 12.51 3.90 11.49
CA LEU A 179 11.36 3.18 12.02
C LEU A 179 10.27 4.15 12.52
N TRP A 180 10.66 5.22 13.22
CA TRP A 180 9.71 6.20 13.72
C TRP A 180 9.03 6.98 12.59
N LEU A 181 9.83 7.48 11.62
CA LEU A 181 9.32 8.19 10.45
C LEU A 181 8.47 7.29 9.57
N PHE A 182 8.86 6.02 9.43
CA PHE A 182 8.10 5.00 8.72
C PHE A 182 6.75 4.77 9.40
N ALA A 183 6.72 4.58 10.72
CA ALA A 183 5.48 4.33 11.46
C ALA A 183 4.54 5.54 11.41
N PHE A 184 5.08 6.76 11.57
CA PHE A 184 4.30 7.98 11.47
C PHE A 184 3.81 8.25 10.04
N GLY A 185 4.70 8.12 9.04
CA GLY A 185 4.42 8.32 7.62
C GLY A 185 3.42 7.31 7.07
N SER A 186 3.51 6.05 7.49
CA SER A 186 2.57 4.98 7.16
C SER A 186 1.23 5.10 7.89
N ALA A 187 1.03 6.15 8.69
CA ALA A 187 -0.17 6.32 9.50
C ALA A 187 -0.41 5.23 10.55
N LEU A 188 0.64 4.50 10.97
CA LEU A 188 0.56 3.50 12.04
C LEU A 188 0.60 4.16 13.42
N LEU A 189 1.34 5.28 13.54
CA LEU A 189 1.46 6.03 14.78
C LEU A 189 0.66 7.33 14.74
N GLY A 190 0.14 7.68 15.92
CA GLY A 190 -0.42 9.00 16.20
C GLY A 190 -1.70 9.32 15.44
N ARG A 191 -2.43 8.32 14.92
CA ARG A 191 -3.74 8.54 14.29
C ARG A 191 -4.66 9.21 15.30
N THR A 192 -5.16 10.38 14.95
CA THR A 192 -6.35 10.92 15.61
C THR A 192 -7.50 10.11 15.05
N ALA A 193 -8.24 9.39 15.89
CA ALA A 193 -9.54 8.86 15.50
C ALA A 193 -10.29 10.01 14.84
N ALA A 194 -10.66 9.87 13.56
CA ALA A 194 -11.60 10.81 13.00
C ALA A 194 -12.86 10.71 13.88
N PRO A 195 -13.52 11.83 14.22
CA PRO A 195 -14.88 11.72 14.71
C PRO A 195 -15.60 10.83 13.70
N GLU A 196 -16.19 9.73 14.15
CA GLU A 196 -17.22 9.10 13.35
C GLU A 196 -18.17 10.24 13.00
N GLU A 197 -18.30 10.55 11.70
CA GLU A 197 -19.45 11.31 11.26
C GLU A 197 -20.64 10.34 11.42
N ASP A 198 -21.04 10.20 12.67
CA ASP A 198 -22.23 9.53 13.14
C ASP A 198 -23.39 10.45 12.79
N PHE A 199 -24.02 10.17 11.67
CA PHE A 199 -25.26 10.84 11.28
C PHE A 199 -26.25 9.75 10.86
N ALA A 200 -27.00 9.33 11.88
CA ALA A 200 -28.28 8.62 11.87
C ALA A 200 -28.31 7.28 11.13
N ALA A 201 -27.97 6.21 11.85
CA ALA A 201 -28.72 4.97 11.70
C ALA A 201 -30.19 5.26 12.06
N PRO A 202 -31.18 4.94 11.21
CA PRO A 202 -32.57 4.94 11.64
C PRO A 202 -32.70 3.89 12.74
N ASP A 203 -33.11 4.33 13.93
CA ASP A 203 -33.36 3.49 15.10
C ASP A 203 -34.18 2.25 14.72
N ALA A 204 -33.68 1.05 15.08
CA ALA A 204 -34.45 -0.10 15.58
C ALA A 204 -33.69 -1.43 15.38
N TYR A 205 -32.95 -1.87 16.40
CA TYR A 205 -33.35 -2.92 17.36
C TYR A 205 -32.11 -3.30 18.16
N GLU A 206 -32.15 -3.02 19.46
CA GLU A 206 -31.22 -3.58 20.44
C GLU A 206 -31.38 -5.11 20.44
N ASP A 207 -30.30 -5.83 20.18
CA ASP A 207 -30.11 -7.15 20.74
C ASP A 207 -28.72 -7.16 21.39
N GLU A 208 -28.74 -7.28 22.71
CA GLU A 208 -27.59 -7.40 23.58
C GLU A 208 -26.74 -8.61 23.15
N ALA A 209 -25.46 -8.35 22.85
CA ALA A 209 -24.42 -9.35 22.95
C ALA A 209 -23.16 -8.65 23.48
N ASP A 210 -22.97 -8.78 24.79
CA ASP A 210 -21.70 -8.57 25.45
C ASP A 210 -20.61 -9.37 24.72
N GLU A 211 -19.60 -8.67 24.22
CA GLU A 211 -18.23 -9.18 24.15
C GLU A 211 -17.31 -7.97 24.29
N GLU A 212 -16.88 -7.74 25.53
CA GLU A 212 -15.67 -6.98 25.83
C GLU A 212 -14.48 -7.66 25.13
N GLU A 213 -14.01 -7.11 24.02
CA GLU A 213 -12.60 -7.19 23.67
C GLU A 213 -12.06 -5.79 23.44
N ASP A 214 -11.47 -5.25 24.52
CA ASP A 214 -10.48 -4.18 24.51
C ASP A 214 -9.23 -4.67 23.73
N ALA A 215 -9.37 -4.76 22.41
CA ALA A 215 -8.25 -4.92 21.52
C ALA A 215 -7.84 -3.52 21.08
N GLY A 216 -6.92 -2.92 21.83
CA GLY A 216 -6.10 -1.80 21.37
C GLY A 216 -5.56 -2.11 19.97
N GLY A 217 -6.29 -1.66 18.96
CA GLY A 217 -6.24 -2.16 17.58
C GLY A 217 -5.01 -1.68 16.85
N GLY A 218 -3.87 -2.29 17.15
CA GLY A 218 -2.65 -2.14 16.37
C GLY A 218 -2.83 -2.67 14.94
N PHE A 219 -2.07 -2.12 14.00
CA PHE A 219 -2.02 -2.48 12.58
C PHE A 219 -2.06 -3.99 12.27
N ILE A 220 -1.44 -4.82 13.12
CA ILE A 220 -1.47 -6.28 12.99
C ILE A 220 -2.90 -6.81 13.03
N ALA A 221 -3.75 -6.31 13.93
CA ALA A 221 -5.16 -6.70 14.01
C ALA A 221 -5.91 -6.29 12.73
N GLY A 222 -5.68 -5.07 12.22
CA GLY A 222 -6.29 -4.62 10.96
C GLY A 222 -5.84 -5.43 9.74
N VAL A 223 -4.57 -5.82 9.66
CA VAL A 223 -4.04 -6.69 8.60
C VAL A 223 -4.63 -8.10 8.70
N VAL A 224 -4.67 -8.68 9.89
CA VAL A 224 -5.27 -10.01 10.12
C VAL A 224 -6.74 -10.02 9.74
N LEU A 225 -7.50 -8.98 10.10
CA LEU A 225 -8.91 -8.83 9.72
C LEU A 225 -9.09 -8.68 8.20
N ALA A 226 -8.23 -7.92 7.52
CA ALA A 226 -8.27 -7.77 6.07
C ALA A 226 -7.96 -9.10 5.35
N PHE A 227 -6.96 -9.86 5.82
CA PHE A 227 -6.67 -11.21 5.31
C PHE A 227 -7.81 -12.20 5.60
N GLY A 228 -8.45 -12.09 6.76
CA GLY A 228 -9.65 -12.85 7.10
C GLY A 228 -10.77 -12.59 6.10
N ALA A 229 -11.10 -11.32 5.85
CA ALA A 229 -12.15 -10.91 4.91
C ALA A 229 -11.89 -11.40 3.47
N ILE A 230 -10.65 -11.33 2.99
CA ILE A 230 -10.25 -11.84 1.67
C ILE A 230 -10.43 -13.36 1.61
N THR A 231 -10.07 -14.06 2.68
CA THR A 231 -10.22 -15.53 2.76
C THR A 231 -11.69 -15.93 2.72
N HIS A 232 -12.56 -15.24 3.46
CA HIS A 232 -14.00 -15.50 3.44
C HIS A 232 -14.63 -15.19 2.06
N TRP A 233 -14.17 -14.15 1.37
CA TRP A 233 -14.65 -13.81 0.03
C TRP A 233 -14.24 -14.88 -1.00
N PHE A 234 -13.00 -15.36 -0.93
CA PHE A 234 -12.50 -16.45 -1.78
C PHE A 234 -13.24 -17.78 -1.54
N LEU A 235 -13.47 -18.15 -0.28
CA LEU A 235 -14.22 -19.35 0.06
C LEU A 235 -15.69 -19.27 -0.38
N SER A 236 -16.32 -18.09 -0.22
CA SER A 236 -17.68 -17.84 -0.68
C SER A 236 -17.79 -17.94 -2.20
N ALA A 237 -16.88 -17.31 -2.94
CA ALA A 237 -16.82 -17.41 -4.40
C ALA A 237 -16.61 -18.86 -4.88
N ARG A 238 -15.72 -19.62 -4.22
CA ARG A 238 -15.49 -21.04 -4.53
C ARG A 238 -16.73 -21.89 -4.28
N SER A 239 -17.49 -21.62 -3.22
CA SER A 239 -18.73 -22.34 -2.90
C SER A 239 -19.83 -22.10 -3.95
N LEU A 240 -19.97 -20.87 -4.43
CA LEU A 240 -20.93 -20.49 -5.46
C LEU A 240 -20.58 -21.13 -6.81
N MET A 241 -19.30 -21.14 -7.16
CA MET A 241 -18.81 -21.78 -8.38
C MET A 241 -19.07 -23.30 -8.38
N ARG A 242 -18.87 -23.97 -7.23
CA ARG A 242 -19.20 -25.39 -7.07
C ARG A 242 -20.70 -25.67 -7.21
N ARG A 243 -21.55 -24.81 -6.64
CA ARG A 243 -23.02 -24.93 -6.78
C ARG A 243 -23.47 -24.75 -8.23
N GLN A 244 -22.89 -23.80 -8.96
CA GLN A 244 -23.21 -23.60 -10.38
C GLN A 244 -22.72 -24.73 -11.29
N ILE A 245 -21.55 -25.32 -11.00
CA ILE A 245 -21.04 -26.46 -11.77
C ILE A 245 -21.87 -27.73 -11.51
N ALA A 246 -22.32 -27.95 -10.27
CA ALA A 246 -23.20 -29.05 -9.93
C ALA A 246 -24.58 -28.93 -10.59
N ALA A 247 -25.18 -27.73 -10.58
CA ALA A 247 -26.47 -27.45 -11.22
C ALA A 247 -26.43 -27.60 -12.76
N ARG A 248 -25.26 -27.40 -13.39
CA ARG A 248 -25.09 -27.62 -14.84
C ARG A 248 -24.86 -29.09 -15.22
N ARG A 249 -24.46 -29.95 -14.27
CA ARG A 249 -24.30 -31.38 -14.52
C ARG A 249 -25.63 -32.13 -14.44
N SER A 250 -26.48 -31.79 -13.46
CA SER A 250 -27.83 -32.38 -13.37
C SER A 250 -28.69 -32.07 -14.59
N HIS A 251 -28.65 -30.82 -15.08
CA HIS A 251 -29.38 -30.43 -16.30
C HIS A 251 -28.92 -31.16 -17.57
N ARG A 252 -27.67 -31.64 -17.62
CA ARG A 252 -27.17 -32.41 -18.77
C ARG A 252 -27.49 -33.90 -18.68
N GLU A 253 -27.58 -34.44 -17.47
CA GLU A 253 -28.02 -35.82 -17.24
C GLU A 253 -29.52 -35.99 -17.52
N ASP A 254 -30.34 -34.96 -17.24
CA ASP A 254 -31.77 -34.97 -17.57
C ASP A 254 -32.02 -34.91 -19.10
N ASP A 255 -31.25 -34.10 -19.85
CA ASP A 255 -31.33 -34.03 -21.32
C ASP A 255 -30.86 -35.32 -22.03
N GLU A 256 -29.98 -36.13 -21.42
CA GLU A 256 -29.50 -37.40 -21.98
C GLU A 256 -30.46 -38.58 -21.73
N LEU A 257 -31.41 -38.46 -20.80
CA LEU A 257 -32.41 -39.49 -20.49
C LEU A 257 -33.73 -39.30 -21.26
N GLU A 258 -33.97 -38.13 -21.84
CA GLU A 258 -35.18 -37.81 -22.62
C GLU A 258 -34.99 -37.89 -24.16
N GLY A 259 -33.77 -38.16 -24.66
CA GLY A 259 -33.45 -38.31 -26.09
C GLY A 259 -33.27 -39.75 -26.55
#